data_AF-A0A9P3LJ15-F1
#
_entry.id   AF-A0A9P3LJ15-F1
#
_cell.length_a   1.000
_cell.length_b   1.000
_cell.length_c   1.000
_cell.angle_alpha   90.00
_cell.angle_beta   90.00
_cell.angle_gamma   90.00
#
_symmetry.space_group_name_H-M   'P 1'
#
loop_
_entity.id
_entity.type
_entity.pdbx_description
1 polymer ?
#
loop_
_entity_poly.entity_id
_entity_poly.type
_entity_poly.pdbx_seq_one_letter_code
_entity_poly.pdbx_strand_id
1 'polypeptide(L)'
;MDLRLYELEERSVELMAKYGTEPADFVMSPEAMKRMDLRFRGLPYSFIRLCDTVKGFHTGYLDLTGRHEYRYLSAFKVWDEFRQTVIAVLRTARPVQAQEGLPVVRNSRRTLVERGHPNACILVDTIVLQKLSRWRLPVRDLDLLLCFVEDVQNCMEVYPLPKYQRLRLLDLPNEVLHRIARRTEPRYLRKFGSACKLLRDISWPTLHEERKIGLPVAAITDARAYRLIDLSWEQRDEAQRNLALAERKKFFQDANAICTQPETAQNIRRG
;
A
#
# COMPACT_ATOMS: atom_id res chain seq x y z
N MET A 1 8.18 -14.62 1.39
CA MET A 1 6.85 -14.15 1.81
C MET A 1 6.61 -12.82 1.10
N ASP A 2 5.83 -12.84 0.02
CA ASP A 2 5.57 -11.66 -0.81
C ASP A 2 4.49 -10.78 -0.15
N LEU A 3 4.95 -9.74 0.53
CA LEU A 3 4.11 -8.76 1.23
C LEU A 3 3.71 -7.64 0.25
N ARG A 4 2.67 -7.88 -0.56
CA ARG A 4 2.26 -7.02 -1.69
C ARG A 4 1.27 -5.90 -1.34
N LEU A 5 1.06 -5.59 -0.07
CA LEU A 5 0.03 -4.61 0.34
C LEU A 5 0.42 -3.14 0.12
N TYR A 6 1.65 -2.92 -0.33
CA TYR A 6 2.17 -1.60 -0.68
C TYR A 6 2.47 -1.45 -2.16
N GLU A 7 2.10 -2.40 -3.02
CA GLU A 7 2.40 -2.33 -4.46
C GLU A 7 1.89 -1.02 -5.09
N LEU A 8 0.77 -0.47 -4.60
CA LEU A 8 0.27 0.82 -5.07
C LEU A 8 1.11 1.99 -4.58
N GLU A 9 1.52 2.02 -3.31
CA GLU A 9 2.44 3.05 -2.80
C GLU A 9 3.81 2.94 -3.46
N GLU A 10 4.35 1.73 -3.57
CA GLU A 10 5.63 1.41 -4.17
C GLU A 10 5.65 1.78 -5.65
N ARG A 11 4.58 1.43 -6.39
CA ARG A 11 4.37 1.82 -7.79
C ARG A 11 4.15 3.32 -7.94
N SER A 12 3.38 3.97 -7.07
CA SER A 12 3.20 5.42 -7.11
C SER A 12 4.53 6.15 -6.89
N VAL A 13 5.32 5.72 -5.91
CA VAL A 13 6.64 6.30 -5.65
C VAL A 13 7.63 5.98 -6.80
N GLU A 14 7.54 4.81 -7.42
CA GLU A 14 8.30 4.49 -8.63
C GLU A 14 7.92 5.37 -9.82
N LEU A 15 6.62 5.60 -10.03
CA LEU A 15 6.12 6.49 -11.06
C LEU A 15 6.57 7.93 -10.80
N MET A 16 6.50 8.42 -9.55
CA MET A 16 7.01 9.75 -9.20
C MET A 16 8.51 9.87 -9.44
N ALA A 17 9.31 8.87 -9.02
CA ALA A 17 10.75 8.86 -9.26
C ALA A 17 11.10 8.83 -10.76
N LYS A 18 10.28 8.18 -11.58
CA LYS A 18 10.52 8.02 -13.02
C LYS A 18 10.02 9.20 -13.86
N TYR A 19 8.89 9.81 -13.48
CA TYR A 19 8.18 10.79 -14.31
C TYR A 19 8.12 12.19 -13.72
N GLY A 20 8.52 12.38 -12.45
CA GLY A 20 8.57 13.70 -11.80
C GLY A 20 7.21 14.38 -11.63
N THR A 21 6.11 13.67 -11.84
CA THR A 21 4.74 14.20 -11.75
C THR A 21 4.00 13.58 -10.58
N GLU A 22 3.52 14.44 -9.68
CA GLU A 22 2.56 14.04 -8.65
C GLU A 22 1.18 13.88 -9.32
N PRO A 23 0.45 12.78 -9.07
CA PRO A 23 -0.93 12.66 -9.51
C PRO A 23 -1.74 13.80 -8.88
N ALA A 24 -2.46 14.58 -9.69
CA ALA A 24 -3.12 15.82 -9.27
C ALA A 24 -4.10 15.67 -8.08
N ASP A 25 -4.56 14.45 -7.80
CA ASP A 25 -5.55 14.15 -6.75
C ASP A 25 -4.99 13.32 -5.58
N PHE A 26 -3.67 13.10 -5.49
CA PHE A 26 -3.09 12.21 -4.48
C PHE A 26 -2.59 12.97 -3.25
N VAL A 27 -3.42 13.06 -2.21
CA VAL A 27 -3.00 13.57 -0.89
C VAL A 27 -2.23 12.47 -0.14
N MET A 28 -0.91 12.60 -0.04
CA MET A 28 -0.08 11.71 0.77
C MET A 28 -0.27 11.97 2.26
N SER A 29 -0.36 10.91 3.07
CA SER A 29 -0.29 11.07 4.52
C SER A 29 1.10 11.54 4.95
N PRO A 30 1.24 12.19 6.12
CA PRO A 30 2.55 12.57 6.66
C PRO A 30 3.53 11.39 6.76
N GLU A 31 3.04 10.20 7.10
CA GLU A 31 3.83 8.97 7.16
C GLU A 31 4.30 8.53 5.77
N ALA A 32 3.43 8.61 4.75
CA ALA A 32 3.80 8.31 3.37
C ALA A 32 4.88 9.26 2.87
N MET A 33 4.76 10.55 3.18
CA MET A 33 5.78 11.56 2.85
C MET A 33 7.11 11.28 3.57
N LYS A 34 7.08 10.90 4.85
CA LYS A 34 8.27 10.46 5.59
C LYS A 34 8.93 9.24 4.94
N ARG A 35 8.16 8.23 4.52
CA ARG A 35 8.70 7.05 3.81
C ARG A 35 9.34 7.43 2.48
N MET A 36 8.75 8.38 1.76
CA MET A 36 9.27 8.88 0.50
C MET A 36 10.61 9.60 0.68
N ASP A 37 10.73 10.48 1.69
CA ASP A 37 12.01 11.12 2.05
C ASP A 37 13.11 10.07 2.36
N LEU A 38 12.77 9.06 3.17
CA LEU A 38 13.68 7.96 3.49
C LEU A 38 14.14 7.18 2.24
N ARG A 39 13.25 6.99 1.26
CA ARG A 39 13.60 6.36 -0.02
C ARG A 39 14.52 7.25 -0.85
N PHE A 40 14.29 8.57 -0.89
CA PHE A 40 15.19 9.51 -1.57
C PHE A 40 16.60 9.52 -0.96
N ARG A 41 16.71 9.24 0.34
CA ARG A 41 18.01 9.02 1.01
C ARG A 41 18.66 7.66 0.68
N GLY A 42 18.03 6.87 -0.19
CA GLY A 42 18.56 5.61 -0.72
C GLY A 42 18.18 4.38 0.10
N LEU A 43 17.28 4.48 1.08
CA LEU A 43 16.86 3.33 1.87
C LEU A 43 15.94 2.42 1.05
N PRO A 44 16.18 1.09 1.05
CA PRO A 44 15.28 0.15 0.41
C PRO A 44 13.91 0.19 1.09
N TYR A 45 12.85 0.23 0.27
CA TYR A 45 11.49 0.21 0.77
C TYR A 45 11.19 -1.03 1.62
N SER A 46 11.77 -2.18 1.27
CA SER A 46 11.66 -3.42 2.04
C SER A 46 12.18 -3.29 3.48
N PHE A 47 13.21 -2.47 3.71
CA PHE A 47 13.76 -2.21 5.04
C PHE A 47 12.85 -1.28 5.85
N ILE A 48 12.35 -0.22 5.23
CA ILE A 48 11.36 0.68 5.86
C ILE A 48 10.13 -0.13 6.29
N ARG A 49 9.63 -0.99 5.40
CA ARG A 49 8.50 -1.87 5.68
C ARG A 49 8.79 -2.86 6.80
N LEU A 50 10.01 -3.40 6.90
CA LEU A 50 10.40 -4.27 8.01
C LEU A 50 10.26 -3.53 9.35
N CYS A 51 10.80 -2.31 9.45
CA CYS A 51 10.71 -1.48 10.65
C CYS A 51 9.25 -1.17 11.01
N ASP A 52 8.45 -0.74 10.02
CA ASP A 52 7.03 -0.44 10.20
C ASP A 52 6.22 -1.68 10.57
N THR A 53 6.57 -2.85 10.05
CA THR A 53 5.92 -4.12 10.40
C THR A 53 6.13 -4.44 11.87
N VAL A 54 7.38 -4.39 12.36
CA VAL A 54 7.68 -4.66 13.77
C VAL A 54 6.94 -3.66 14.66
N LYS A 55 7.05 -2.35 14.38
CA LYS A 55 6.32 -1.32 15.14
C LYS A 55 4.81 -1.54 15.11
N GLY A 56 4.23 -1.88 13.96
CA GLY A 56 2.80 -2.10 13.82
C GLY A 56 2.26 -3.26 14.65
N PHE A 57 3.06 -4.30 14.89
CA PHE A 57 2.69 -5.36 15.83
C PHE A 57 2.62 -4.84 17.27
N HIS A 58 3.55 -3.99 17.69
CA HIS A 58 3.59 -3.43 19.05
C HIS A 58 2.51 -2.35 19.28
N THR A 59 2.36 -1.42 18.34
CA THR A 59 1.33 -0.36 18.44
C THR A 59 -0.08 -0.89 18.20
N GLY A 60 -0.21 -1.91 17.35
CA GLY A 60 -1.48 -2.45 16.87
C GLY A 60 -1.96 -1.81 15.57
N TYR A 61 -1.24 -0.84 15.02
CA TYR A 61 -1.49 -0.24 13.71
C TYR A 61 -0.65 -0.97 12.66
N LEU A 62 -1.12 -2.14 12.22
CA LEU A 62 -0.48 -2.95 11.18
C LEU A 62 -1.36 -2.96 9.92
N ASP A 63 -0.73 -3.27 8.78
CA ASP A 63 -1.40 -3.48 7.51
C ASP A 63 -2.49 -4.57 7.58
N LEU A 64 -3.45 -4.48 6.66
CA LEU A 64 -4.64 -5.36 6.60
C LEU A 64 -4.31 -6.84 6.33
N THR A 65 -3.04 -7.23 6.18
CA THR A 65 -2.59 -8.63 6.06
C THR A 65 -2.74 -9.43 7.35
N GLY A 66 -3.10 -8.78 8.47
CA GLY A 66 -3.44 -9.44 9.73
C GLY A 66 -2.26 -9.69 10.66
N ARG A 67 -2.51 -9.57 11.96
CA ARG A 67 -1.48 -9.62 13.02
C ARG A 67 -1.29 -11.03 13.55
N HIS A 68 -0.72 -11.90 12.72
CA HIS A 68 -0.43 -13.27 13.11
C HIS A 68 0.94 -13.41 13.77
N GLU A 69 1.02 -14.22 14.83
CA GLU A 69 2.25 -14.45 15.61
C GLU A 69 3.41 -14.94 14.75
N TYR A 70 3.20 -15.93 13.88
CA TYR A 70 4.28 -16.45 13.02
C TYR A 70 4.91 -15.37 12.12
N ARG A 71 4.11 -14.39 11.66
CA ARG A 71 4.60 -13.27 10.86
C ARG A 71 5.44 -12.32 11.70
N TYR A 72 4.98 -12.02 12.92
CA TYR A 72 5.75 -11.22 13.86
C TYR A 72 7.10 -11.88 14.15
N LEU A 73 7.11 -13.16 14.54
CA LEU A 73 8.35 -13.88 14.86
C LEU A 73 9.32 -13.88 13.67
N SER A 74 8.81 -14.08 12.46
CA SER A 74 9.62 -14.01 11.24
C SER A 74 10.20 -12.61 11.00
N ALA A 75 9.38 -11.55 11.10
CA ALA A 75 9.85 -10.18 10.92
C ALA A 75 10.82 -9.75 12.03
N PHE A 76 10.51 -10.10 13.27
CA PHE A 76 11.30 -9.78 14.45
C PHE A 76 12.69 -10.44 14.39
N LYS A 77 12.78 -11.70 13.95
CA LYS A 77 14.07 -12.36 13.73
C LYS A 77 14.96 -11.56 12.76
N VAL A 78 14.40 -11.16 11.62
CA VAL A 78 15.13 -10.37 10.61
C VAL A 78 15.52 -9.00 11.17
N TRP A 79 14.62 -8.35 11.90
CA TRP A 79 14.90 -7.10 12.58
C TRP A 79 16.03 -7.22 13.61
N ASP A 80 16.02 -8.24 14.46
CA ASP A 80 17.03 -8.42 15.49
C ASP A 80 18.41 -8.73 14.88
N GLU A 81 18.48 -9.54 13.82
CA GLU A 81 19.71 -9.74 13.05
C GLU A 81 20.28 -8.42 12.51
N PHE A 82 19.42 -7.54 11.98
CA PHE A 82 19.83 -6.21 11.53
C PHE A 82 20.35 -5.35 12.69
N ARG A 83 19.57 -5.25 13.77
CA ARG A 83 19.92 -4.49 14.98
C ARG A 83 21.28 -4.92 15.54
N GLN A 84 21.50 -6.23 15.68
CA GLN A 84 22.78 -6.77 16.14
C GLN A 84 23.94 -6.40 15.20
N THR A 85 23.70 -6.41 13.88
CA THR A 85 24.69 -5.97 12.89
C THR A 85 25.07 -4.51 13.08
N VAL A 86 24.09 -3.61 13.25
CA VAL A 86 24.34 -2.18 13.51
C VAL A 86 25.10 -1.97 14.82
N ILE A 87 24.72 -2.67 15.89
CA ILE A 87 25.45 -2.59 17.18
C ILE A 87 26.90 -3.07 17.02
N ALA A 88 27.15 -4.13 16.24
CA ALA A 88 28.50 -4.60 15.96
C ALA A 88 29.33 -3.55 15.20
N VAL A 89 28.73 -2.87 14.20
CA VAL A 89 29.34 -1.74 13.47
C VAL A 89 29.77 -0.65 14.44
N LEU A 90 28.89 -0.26 15.37
CA LEU A 90 29.18 0.81 16.33
C LEU A 90 30.26 0.44 17.34
N ARG A 91 30.42 -0.85 17.67
CA ARG A 91 31.47 -1.31 18.58
C ARG A 91 32.85 -1.31 17.94
N THR A 92 32.93 -1.55 16.63
CA THR A 92 34.20 -1.57 15.88
C THR A 92 34.57 -0.21 15.29
N ALA A 93 33.60 0.70 15.19
CA ALA A 93 33.76 2.09 14.78
C ALA A 93 34.83 2.83 15.61
N ARG A 94 35.91 3.27 14.94
CA ARG A 94 36.94 4.15 15.55
C ARG A 94 36.88 5.54 14.93
N PRO A 95 36.99 6.62 15.73
CA PRO A 95 37.10 7.97 15.18
C PRO A 95 38.43 8.11 14.43
N VAL A 96 38.39 8.64 13.22
CA VAL A 96 39.58 8.90 12.40
C VAL A 96 39.45 10.30 11.78
N GLN A 97 40.55 11.04 11.71
CA GLN A 97 40.60 12.27 10.92
C GLN A 97 40.46 11.91 9.45
N ALA A 98 39.66 12.67 8.69
CA ALA A 98 39.43 12.40 7.28
C ALA A 98 40.77 12.36 6.49
N GLN A 99 41.32 11.17 6.29
CA GLN A 99 42.47 10.93 5.43
C GLN A 99 41.98 10.44 4.07
N GLU A 100 42.57 10.94 3.00
CA GLU A 100 42.24 10.55 1.63
C GLU A 100 42.41 9.03 1.44
N GLY A 101 41.40 8.36 0.90
CA GLY A 101 41.47 6.95 0.48
C GLY A 101 40.82 5.91 1.40
N LEU A 102 40.38 6.27 2.61
CA LEU A 102 39.67 5.33 3.50
C LEU A 102 38.14 5.41 3.32
N PRO A 103 37.41 4.28 3.40
CA PRO A 103 35.95 4.27 3.38
C PRO A 103 35.43 4.94 4.66
N VAL A 104 35.08 6.20 4.53
CA VAL A 104 34.57 7.04 5.61
C VAL A 104 33.05 6.99 5.64
N VAL A 105 32.48 6.75 6.81
CA VAL A 105 31.04 6.90 7.07
C VAL A 105 30.80 8.16 7.90
N ARG A 106 29.82 8.98 7.52
CA ARG A 106 29.45 10.19 8.28
C ARG A 106 28.67 9.79 9.54
N ASN A 107 29.01 10.42 10.66
CA ASN A 107 28.27 10.37 11.92
C ASN A 107 28.05 11.81 12.44
N SER A 108 26.90 12.37 12.09
CA SER A 108 26.33 13.64 12.50
C SER A 108 25.93 13.75 13.98
N ARG A 109 25.68 12.64 14.71
CA ARG A 109 25.30 12.71 16.13
C ARG A 109 26.48 12.76 17.09
N ARG A 110 27.60 12.12 16.77
CA ARG A 110 28.83 12.20 17.61
C ARG A 110 29.61 13.49 17.42
N THR A 111 29.38 14.24 16.34
CA THR A 111 30.01 15.55 16.11
C THR A 111 29.43 16.69 16.97
N LEU A 112 28.36 16.44 17.75
CA LEU A 112 27.78 17.45 18.64
C LEU A 112 28.39 17.49 20.05
N VAL A 113 29.10 16.44 20.48
CA VAL A 113 29.69 16.39 21.85
C VAL A 113 31.16 16.86 21.86
N GLU A 114 31.87 16.80 20.74
CA GLU A 114 33.20 17.42 20.60
C GLU A 114 33.11 18.62 19.66
N ARG A 115 32.90 19.80 20.26
CA ARG A 115 32.89 21.10 19.59
C ARG A 115 34.13 21.26 18.70
N GLY A 116 33.95 21.24 17.38
CA GLY A 116 34.87 21.91 16.47
C GLY A 116 35.25 21.22 15.15
N HIS A 117 34.96 19.94 14.93
CA HIS A 117 35.36 19.27 13.67
C HIS A 117 34.16 18.76 12.86
N PRO A 118 33.69 19.53 11.85
CA PRO A 118 32.56 19.14 10.98
C PRO A 118 32.82 17.91 10.09
N ASN A 119 33.98 17.26 10.22
CA ASN A 119 34.43 16.14 9.37
C ASN A 119 34.94 14.94 10.18
N ALA A 120 34.38 14.67 11.38
CA ALA A 120 34.74 13.45 12.11
C ALA A 120 34.21 12.23 11.35
N CYS A 121 35.15 11.42 10.88
CA CYS A 121 34.89 10.24 10.08
C CYS A 121 35.07 9.01 10.96
N ILE A 122 34.26 7.98 10.73
CA ILE A 122 34.42 6.71 11.44
C ILE A 122 35.02 5.69 10.49
N LEU A 123 36.14 5.10 10.88
CA LEU A 123 36.66 3.91 10.24
C LEU A 123 35.90 2.70 10.80
N VAL A 124 35.29 1.95 9.90
CA VAL A 124 34.56 0.73 10.23
C VAL A 124 35.26 -0.45 9.58
N ASP A 125 35.34 -1.56 10.30
CA ASP A 125 35.82 -2.84 9.79
C ASP A 125 35.06 -3.23 8.50
N THR A 126 35.81 -3.51 7.43
CA THR A 126 35.28 -3.88 6.11
C THR A 126 34.41 -5.14 6.16
N ILE A 127 34.73 -6.10 7.02
CA ILE A 127 33.93 -7.32 7.22
C ILE A 127 32.56 -6.96 7.78
N VAL A 128 32.51 -6.00 8.69
CA VAL A 128 31.29 -5.54 9.33
C VAL A 128 30.45 -4.69 8.37
N LEU A 129 31.08 -3.87 7.53
CA LEU A 129 30.41 -3.18 6.43
C LEU A 129 29.84 -4.14 5.38
N GLN A 130 30.53 -5.24 5.09
CA GLN A 130 30.03 -6.27 4.19
C GLN A 130 28.78 -6.97 4.75
N LYS A 131 28.65 -7.09 6.07
CA LYS A 131 27.39 -7.58 6.69
C LYS A 131 26.23 -6.60 6.49
N LEU A 132 26.50 -5.30 6.52
CA LEU A 132 25.49 -4.27 6.23
C LEU A 132 25.05 -4.27 4.76
N SER A 133 25.93 -4.60 3.82
CA SER A 133 25.58 -4.62 2.40
C SER A 133 24.50 -5.65 2.05
N ARG A 134 24.33 -6.72 2.85
CA ARG A 134 23.24 -7.70 2.74
C ARG A 134 21.86 -7.03 2.78
N TRP A 135 21.75 -5.92 3.51
CA TRP A 135 20.50 -5.17 3.68
C TRP A 135 20.27 -4.14 2.56
N ARG A 136 21.20 -4.01 1.60
CA ARG A 136 21.18 -3.03 0.50
C ARG A 136 21.05 -1.58 0.98
N LEU A 137 21.54 -1.30 2.19
CA LEU A 137 21.45 0.02 2.79
C LEU A 137 22.60 0.92 2.28
N PRO A 138 22.34 2.23 2.07
CA PRO A 138 23.40 3.18 1.82
C PRO A 138 24.19 3.33 3.12
N VAL A 139 25.39 2.74 3.16
CA VAL A 139 26.30 2.74 4.33
C VAL A 139 26.80 4.16 4.69
N ARG A 140 26.44 5.17 3.90
CA ARG A 140 26.95 6.55 4.03
C ARG A 140 26.46 7.28 5.27
N ASP A 141 25.34 6.86 5.86
CA ASP A 141 24.68 7.55 6.98
C ASP A 141 24.36 6.55 8.10
N LEU A 142 25.30 6.41 9.04
CA LEU A 142 25.13 5.50 10.18
C LEU A 142 24.10 6.04 11.17
N ASP A 143 23.95 7.36 11.29
CA ASP A 143 22.97 7.95 12.21
C ASP A 143 21.56 7.65 11.77
N LEU A 144 21.30 7.67 10.46
CA LEU A 144 20.01 7.30 9.93
C LEU A 144 19.66 5.85 10.33
N LEU A 145 20.62 4.93 10.26
CA LEU A 145 20.43 3.54 10.72
C LEU A 145 20.18 3.47 12.23
N LEU A 146 20.90 4.26 13.02
CA LEU A 146 20.66 4.35 14.47
C LEU A 146 19.30 4.90 14.80
N CYS A 147 18.82 5.91 14.06
CA CYS A 147 17.48 6.45 14.22
C CYS A 147 16.43 5.36 14.04
N PHE A 148 16.60 4.43 13.09
CA PHE A 148 15.67 3.30 12.96
C PHE A 148 15.76 2.32 14.12
N VAL A 149 16.98 1.98 14.57
CA VAL A 149 17.17 1.09 15.72
C VAL A 149 16.51 1.68 16.96
N GLU A 150 16.77 2.95 17.26
CA GLU A 150 16.17 3.68 18.37
C GLU A 150 14.65 3.82 18.22
N ASP A 151 14.14 4.17 17.04
CA ASP A 151 12.70 4.34 16.80
C ASP A 151 11.92 3.04 17.07
N VAL A 152 12.40 1.90 16.55
CA VAL A 152 11.76 0.60 16.79
C VAL A 152 11.95 0.17 18.24
N GLN A 153 13.13 0.37 18.83
CA GLN A 153 13.41 0.02 20.23
C GLN A 153 12.52 0.82 21.19
N ASN A 154 12.43 2.14 21.02
CA ASN A 154 11.55 3.01 21.80
C ASN A 154 10.08 2.58 21.66
N CYS A 155 9.65 2.21 20.45
CA CYS A 155 8.30 1.67 20.23
C CYS A 155 8.06 0.38 21.02
N MET A 156 9.02 -0.53 21.05
CA MET A 156 8.95 -1.77 21.84
C MET A 156 8.97 -1.49 23.35
N GLU A 157 9.71 -0.48 23.81
CA GLU A 157 9.75 -0.11 25.23
C GLU A 157 8.42 0.50 25.69
N VAL A 158 7.80 1.35 24.87
CA VAL A 158 6.47 1.93 25.13
C VAL A 158 5.37 0.85 25.06
N TYR A 159 5.51 -0.12 24.15
CA TYR A 159 4.54 -1.20 23.94
C TYR A 159 5.23 -2.57 24.03
N PRO A 160 5.52 -3.09 25.23
CA PRO A 160 6.39 -4.27 25.41
C PRO A 160 5.84 -5.56 24.80
N LEU A 161 4.53 -5.70 24.72
CA LEU A 161 3.88 -6.91 24.19
C LEU A 161 3.32 -6.67 22.78
N PRO A 162 3.66 -7.52 21.80
CA PRO A 162 3.06 -7.44 20.48
C PRO A 162 1.57 -7.79 20.55
N LYS A 163 0.75 -7.05 19.78
CA LYS A 163 -0.69 -7.23 19.68
C LYS A 163 -1.02 -8.16 18.51
N TYR A 164 -1.45 -9.37 18.83
CA TYR A 164 -1.92 -10.33 17.83
C TYR A 164 -3.42 -10.21 17.56
N GLN A 165 -3.81 -10.46 16.32
CA GLN A 165 -5.21 -10.48 15.92
C GLN A 165 -5.87 -11.76 16.43
N ARG A 166 -6.80 -11.61 17.37
CA ARG A 166 -7.59 -12.71 17.94
C ARG A 166 -8.75 -13.10 17.05
N LEU A 167 -9.44 -12.11 16.47
CA LEU A 167 -10.62 -12.30 15.63
C LEU A 167 -10.26 -12.01 14.17
N ARG A 168 -10.44 -13.00 13.30
CA ARG A 168 -10.30 -12.88 11.85
C ARG A 168 -11.65 -12.53 11.24
N LEU A 169 -11.62 -11.96 10.04
CA LEU A 169 -12.83 -11.71 9.27
C LEU A 169 -13.64 -13.00 9.07
N LEU A 170 -12.96 -14.13 8.83
CA LEU A 170 -13.60 -15.43 8.64
C LEU A 170 -14.15 -16.06 9.93
N ASP A 171 -13.80 -15.52 11.09
CA ASP A 171 -14.35 -15.96 12.37
C ASP A 171 -15.68 -15.25 12.67
N LEU A 172 -16.08 -14.28 11.86
CA LEU A 172 -17.37 -13.61 11.99
C LEU A 172 -18.50 -14.55 11.53
N PRO A 173 -19.70 -14.47 12.16
CA PRO A 173 -20.88 -15.16 11.67
C PRO A 173 -21.20 -14.77 10.22
N ASN A 174 -21.71 -15.72 9.43
CA ASN A 174 -22.01 -15.51 8.01
C ASN A 174 -22.97 -14.34 7.79
N GLU A 175 -23.91 -14.11 8.72
CA GLU A 175 -24.86 -13.00 8.67
C GLU A 175 -24.15 -11.64 8.69
N VAL A 176 -23.08 -11.52 9.49
CA VAL A 176 -22.26 -10.30 9.55
C VAL A 176 -21.49 -10.13 8.26
N LEU A 177 -20.92 -11.21 7.72
CA LEU A 177 -20.21 -11.18 6.43
C LEU A 177 -21.13 -10.79 5.26
N HIS A 178 -22.37 -11.30 5.21
CA HIS A 178 -23.37 -10.88 4.22
C HIS A 178 -23.73 -9.40 4.37
N ARG A 179 -23.86 -8.88 5.61
CA ARG A 179 -24.10 -7.44 5.83
C ARG A 179 -22.93 -6.58 5.34
N ILE A 180 -21.69 -7.01 5.59
CA ILE A 180 -20.49 -6.33 5.07
C ILE A 180 -20.52 -6.34 3.53
N ALA A 181 -20.77 -7.51 2.92
CA ALA A 181 -20.86 -7.66 1.47
C ALA A 181 -21.89 -6.70 0.85
N ARG A 182 -23.10 -6.60 1.44
CA ARG A 182 -24.18 -5.71 0.97
C ARG A 182 -23.89 -4.22 1.10
N ARG A 183 -22.95 -3.82 1.95
CA ARG A 183 -22.53 -2.41 2.11
C ARG A 183 -21.26 -2.09 1.34
N THR A 184 -20.64 -3.09 0.72
CA THR A 184 -19.37 -2.95 0.01
C THR A 184 -19.65 -2.65 -1.46
N GLU A 185 -19.02 -1.60 -2.00
CA GLU A 185 -19.18 -1.26 -3.42
C GLU A 185 -18.76 -2.44 -4.32
N PRO A 186 -19.39 -2.64 -5.49
CA PRO A 186 -19.16 -3.79 -6.35
C PRO A 186 -17.68 -4.02 -6.72
N ARG A 187 -16.89 -2.94 -6.90
CA ARG A 187 -15.44 -3.05 -7.21
C ARG A 187 -14.64 -3.70 -6.08
N TYR A 188 -14.98 -3.41 -4.82
CA TYR A 188 -14.34 -4.00 -3.65
C TYR A 188 -14.92 -5.37 -3.33
N LEU A 189 -16.21 -5.58 -3.61
CA LEU A 189 -16.88 -6.85 -3.39
C LEU A 189 -16.28 -7.98 -4.26
N ARG A 190 -15.85 -7.67 -5.49
CA ARG A 190 -15.08 -8.62 -6.33
C ARG A 190 -13.76 -9.01 -5.68
N LYS A 191 -13.03 -8.04 -5.12
CA LYS A 191 -11.76 -8.30 -4.41
C LYS A 191 -12.01 -9.15 -3.16
N PHE A 192 -13.05 -8.83 -2.41
CA PHE A 192 -13.50 -9.59 -1.25
C PHE A 192 -13.79 -11.06 -1.62
N GLY A 193 -14.54 -11.29 -2.70
CA GLY A 193 -14.84 -12.63 -3.20
C GLY A 193 -13.62 -13.39 -3.75
N SER A 194 -12.61 -12.69 -4.26
CA SER A 194 -11.40 -13.32 -4.78
C SER A 194 -10.48 -13.89 -3.70
N ALA A 195 -10.65 -13.50 -2.43
CA ALA A 195 -9.74 -13.88 -1.36
C ALA A 195 -9.85 -15.37 -0.96
N CYS A 196 -11.05 -15.92 -0.87
CA CYS A 196 -11.26 -17.35 -0.60
C CYS A 196 -12.67 -17.82 -1.01
N LYS A 197 -12.90 -19.13 -1.03
CA LYS A 197 -14.18 -19.74 -1.43
C LYS A 197 -15.36 -19.24 -0.59
N LEU A 198 -15.24 -19.20 0.74
CA LEU A 198 -16.31 -18.73 1.63
C LEU A 198 -16.74 -17.29 1.29
N LEU A 199 -15.78 -16.38 1.14
CA LEU A 199 -16.08 -14.99 0.78
C LEU A 199 -16.61 -14.86 -0.64
N ARG A 200 -16.18 -15.73 -1.57
CA ARG A 200 -16.75 -15.82 -2.92
C ARG A 200 -18.24 -16.17 -2.86
N ASP A 201 -18.59 -17.22 -2.14
CA ASP A 201 -19.96 -17.71 -2.00
C ASP A 201 -20.88 -16.66 -1.37
N ILE A 202 -20.36 -15.84 -0.45
CA ILE A 202 -21.08 -14.72 0.18
C ILE A 202 -21.21 -13.52 -0.77
N SER A 203 -20.13 -13.16 -1.47
CA SER A 203 -20.08 -11.96 -2.30
C SER A 203 -20.82 -12.08 -3.63
N TRP A 204 -20.84 -13.27 -4.21
CA TRP A 204 -21.37 -13.48 -5.55
C TRP A 204 -22.86 -13.17 -5.65
N PRO A 205 -23.73 -13.71 -4.77
CA PRO A 205 -25.15 -13.38 -4.78
C PRO A 205 -25.38 -11.87 -4.66
N THR A 206 -24.70 -11.22 -3.72
CA THR A 206 -24.82 -9.77 -3.49
C THR A 206 -24.37 -8.94 -4.71
N LEU A 207 -23.32 -9.36 -5.42
CA LEU A 207 -22.87 -8.71 -6.65
C LEU A 207 -23.91 -8.76 -7.77
N HIS A 208 -24.82 -9.75 -7.72
CA HIS A 208 -25.91 -9.91 -8.68
C HIS A 208 -27.25 -9.30 -8.20
N GLU A 209 -27.48 -9.18 -6.88
CA GLU A 209 -28.65 -8.50 -6.29
C GLU A 209 -28.77 -7.04 -6.78
N GLU A 210 -27.66 -6.33 -6.96
CA GLU A 210 -27.66 -4.90 -7.30
C GLU A 210 -27.60 -4.58 -8.80
N ARG A 211 -27.61 -5.60 -9.69
CA ARG A 211 -27.60 -5.35 -11.14
C ARG A 211 -28.97 -4.88 -11.62
N LYS A 212 -29.24 -3.60 -11.43
CA LYS A 212 -30.36 -2.93 -12.12
C LYS A 212 -29.94 -2.70 -13.57
N ILE A 213 -30.49 -3.50 -14.48
CA ILE A 213 -30.41 -3.21 -15.92
C ILE A 213 -31.48 -2.14 -16.19
N GLY A 214 -31.10 -0.88 -16.05
CA GLY A 214 -31.95 0.26 -16.36
C GLY A 214 -31.45 0.97 -17.61
N LEU A 215 -32.36 1.42 -18.47
CA LEU A 215 -32.03 2.48 -19.43
C LEU A 215 -31.66 3.73 -18.62
N PRO A 216 -30.48 4.35 -18.83
CA PRO A 216 -30.08 5.54 -18.09
C PRO A 216 -30.91 6.74 -18.57
N VAL A 217 -32.16 6.84 -18.11
CA VAL A 217 -33.09 7.93 -18.45
C VAL A 217 -32.51 9.30 -18.04
N ALA A 218 -31.73 9.34 -16.96
CA ALA A 218 -31.00 10.53 -16.51
C ALA A 218 -29.94 11.01 -17.52
N ALA A 219 -29.31 10.11 -18.28
CA ALA A 219 -28.33 10.49 -19.31
C ALA A 219 -28.99 11.16 -20.53
N ILE A 220 -30.29 10.88 -20.75
CA ILE A 220 -31.11 11.51 -21.80
C ILE A 220 -31.55 12.91 -21.35
N THR A 221 -31.67 13.16 -20.05
CA THR A 221 -32.23 14.40 -19.48
C THR A 221 -31.17 15.42 -19.03
N ASP A 222 -30.08 15.01 -18.36
CA ASP A 222 -29.17 15.96 -17.70
C ASP A 222 -27.98 16.43 -18.56
N ALA A 223 -27.24 15.53 -19.21
CA ALA A 223 -25.90 15.86 -19.69
C ALA A 223 -25.85 16.52 -21.09
N ARG A 224 -26.97 16.61 -21.80
CA ARG A 224 -27.00 17.03 -23.22
C ARG A 224 -28.05 18.06 -23.58
N ALA A 225 -28.95 18.42 -22.65
CA ALA A 225 -29.90 19.51 -22.84
C ALA A 225 -29.18 20.84 -23.24
N TYR A 226 -27.96 21.05 -22.74
CA TYR A 226 -27.15 22.23 -23.06
C TYR A 226 -26.47 22.22 -24.44
N ARG A 227 -26.22 21.05 -25.06
CA ARG A 227 -25.58 20.98 -26.39
C ARG A 227 -26.56 21.10 -27.56
N LEU A 228 -27.86 21.06 -27.26
CA LEU A 228 -28.93 21.07 -28.27
C LEU A 228 -29.58 22.45 -28.43
N ILE A 229 -29.18 23.45 -27.63
CA ILE A 229 -29.82 24.78 -27.59
C ILE A 229 -29.69 25.53 -28.93
N ASP A 230 -28.62 25.30 -29.68
CA ASP A 230 -28.36 26.02 -30.94
C ASP A 230 -28.83 25.26 -32.20
N LEU A 231 -29.39 24.06 -32.04
CA LEU A 231 -29.86 23.25 -33.16
C LEU A 231 -31.31 23.57 -33.55
N SER A 232 -31.64 23.39 -34.83
CA SER A 232 -33.04 23.46 -35.29
C SER A 232 -33.87 22.34 -34.66
N TRP A 233 -35.21 22.48 -34.67
CA TRP A 233 -36.11 21.48 -34.09
C TRP A 233 -35.91 20.09 -34.69
N GLU A 234 -35.72 20.00 -36.02
CA GLU A 234 -35.49 18.74 -36.74
C GLU A 234 -34.17 18.08 -36.34
N GLN A 235 -33.09 18.87 -36.22
CA GLN A 235 -31.78 18.40 -35.79
C GLN A 235 -31.79 17.90 -34.33
N ARG A 236 -32.58 18.54 -33.47
CA ARG A 236 -32.78 18.09 -32.08
C ARG A 236 -33.50 16.76 -32.02
N ASP A 237 -34.59 16.61 -32.77
CA ASP A 237 -35.36 15.36 -32.82
C ASP A 237 -34.49 14.20 -33.36
N GLU A 238 -33.75 14.43 -34.44
CA GLU A 238 -32.82 13.43 -34.99
C GLU A 238 -31.71 13.07 -33.98
N ALA A 239 -31.10 14.05 -33.32
CA ALA A 239 -30.08 13.81 -32.31
C ALA A 239 -30.62 13.01 -31.10
N GLN A 240 -31.86 13.31 -30.66
CA GLN A 240 -32.53 12.58 -29.58
C GLN A 240 -32.85 11.14 -29.99
N ARG A 241 -33.35 10.91 -31.20
CA ARG A 241 -33.59 9.56 -31.74
C ARG A 241 -32.30 8.75 -31.82
N ASN A 242 -31.24 9.33 -32.38
CA ASN A 242 -29.94 8.67 -32.51
C ASN A 242 -29.34 8.33 -31.13
N LEU A 243 -29.50 9.22 -30.16
CA LEU A 243 -29.09 8.96 -28.78
C LEU A 243 -29.89 7.83 -28.15
N ALA A 244 -31.22 7.86 -28.26
CA ALA A 244 -32.09 6.81 -27.75
C ALA A 244 -31.76 5.44 -28.37
N LEU A 245 -31.48 5.40 -29.69
CA LEU A 245 -31.05 4.20 -30.39
C LEU A 245 -29.68 3.71 -29.91
N ALA A 246 -28.72 4.62 -29.68
CA ALA A 246 -27.39 4.27 -29.18
C ALA A 246 -27.45 3.70 -27.75
N GLU A 247 -28.19 4.34 -26.84
CA GLU A 247 -28.39 3.85 -25.47
C GLU A 247 -29.18 2.54 -25.46
N ARG A 248 -30.21 2.40 -26.30
CA ARG A 248 -30.93 1.13 -26.50
C ARG A 248 -29.98 0.03 -26.97
N LYS A 249 -29.13 0.29 -27.96
CA LYS A 249 -28.15 -0.67 -28.48
C LYS A 249 -27.17 -1.09 -27.40
N LYS A 250 -26.65 -0.12 -26.63
CA LYS A 250 -25.76 -0.37 -25.49
C LYS A 250 -26.44 -1.22 -24.42
N PHE A 251 -27.68 -0.89 -24.06
CA PHE A 251 -28.50 -1.68 -23.14
C PHE A 251 -28.64 -3.13 -23.61
N PHE A 252 -28.94 -3.37 -24.89
CA PHE A 252 -29.03 -4.73 -25.42
C PHE A 252 -27.68 -5.43 -25.44
N GLN A 253 -26.58 -4.73 -25.71
CA GLN A 253 -25.23 -5.29 -25.61
C GLN A 253 -24.90 -5.71 -24.18
N ASP A 254 -25.18 -4.85 -23.20
CA ASP A 254 -24.96 -5.12 -21.79
C ASP A 254 -25.85 -6.29 -21.31
N ALA A 255 -27.13 -6.28 -21.69
CA ALA A 255 -28.07 -7.36 -21.38
C ALA A 255 -27.62 -8.70 -22.02
N ASN A 256 -27.20 -8.68 -23.28
CA ASN A 256 -26.72 -9.88 -23.98
C ASN A 256 -25.39 -10.38 -23.37
N ALA A 257 -24.48 -9.48 -22.98
CA ALA A 257 -23.26 -9.84 -22.28
C ALA A 257 -23.54 -10.50 -20.92
N ILE A 258 -24.60 -10.08 -20.22
CA ILE A 258 -25.06 -10.72 -18.97
C ILE A 258 -25.67 -12.09 -19.26
N CYS A 259 -26.49 -12.22 -20.29
CA CYS A 259 -27.17 -13.48 -20.66
C CYS A 259 -26.22 -14.54 -21.24
N THR A 260 -25.13 -14.13 -21.90
CA THR A 260 -24.14 -15.05 -22.49
C THR A 260 -23.11 -15.55 -21.48
N GLN A 261 -23.05 -14.96 -20.28
CA GLN A 261 -22.23 -15.49 -19.18
C GLN A 261 -22.92 -16.74 -18.58
N PRO A 262 -22.33 -17.94 -18.73
CA PRO A 262 -22.97 -19.20 -18.30
C PRO A 262 -23.27 -19.25 -16.80
N GLU A 263 -22.49 -18.51 -15.99
CA GLU A 263 -22.68 -18.41 -14.54
C GLU A 263 -23.95 -17.63 -14.15
N THR A 264 -24.37 -16.64 -14.95
CA THR A 264 -25.60 -15.87 -14.71
C THR A 264 -26.85 -16.60 -15.19
N ALA A 265 -26.75 -17.34 -16.31
CA ALA A 265 -27.86 -18.08 -16.89
C ALA A 265 -28.38 -19.22 -15.99
N GLN A 266 -27.51 -19.82 -15.17
CA GLN A 266 -27.92 -20.87 -14.22
C GLN A 266 -28.73 -20.35 -13.03
N ASN A 267 -28.49 -19.10 -12.60
CA ASN A 267 -29.19 -18.52 -11.45
C ASN A 267 -30.59 -18.00 -11.82
N ILE A 268 -30.80 -17.54 -13.06
CA ILE A 268 -32.13 -17.10 -13.54
C ILE A 268 -33.12 -18.26 -13.65
N ARG A 269 -32.64 -19.51 -13.84
CA ARG A 269 -33.51 -20.69 -13.96
C ARG A 269 -33.91 -21.34 -12.62
N ARG A 270 -33.36 -20.89 -11.49
CA ARG A 270 -33.57 -21.51 -10.16
C ARG A 270 -34.35 -20.65 -9.17
N GLY A 271 -34.76 -19.44 -9.56
CA GLY A 271 -35.74 -18.61 -8.83
C GLY A 271 -37.07 -18.62 -9.57
#